data_AF-A0A821NP13-F1
#
_entry.id   AF-A0A821NP13-F1
#
_cell.length_a   1.000
_cell.length_b   1.000
_cell.length_c   1.000
_cell.angle_alpha   90.00
_cell.angle_beta   90.00
_cell.angle_gamma   90.00
#
_symmetry.space_group_name_H-M   'P 1'
#
loop_
_entity.id
_entity.type
_entity.pdbx_description
1 polymer ?
#
loop_
_entity_poly.entity_id
_entity_poly.type
_entity_poly.pdbx_seq_one_letter_code
_entity_poly.pdbx_strand_id
1 'polypeptide(L)'
;MSSFLTSLSEKYQLGNEDEAINVIFDYFNQSSKPYDDLVENILQLISTNNNTINANLINCLVHSFIQWKNQCEKSLPSPIIDENILNNLMSESLPIACIEDFIEIFQVKKSYLINLLKLSLTYTTNTNLYKRALNIVVKLNYQFEFQPNEILLPLILNSKDHLIDIYLDDNIQYEEYLINLLNHLYENGGKKLQEILTNEYNMKNMTFNKKTLSKLAVRYWNSYGNEQNEKYPNLATLQNKRTLGYLMNVKYNNINDEKTMSDECWNELVGDIVQDNDDLSEYLIEILADRDDIVAVKYWMAQLDRPYYALPAWV
;
A
#
# COMPACT_ATOMS: atom_id res chain seq x y z
N MET A 1 21.39 7.43 -31.66
CA MET A 1 22.15 7.45 -30.40
C MET A 1 23.40 8.27 -30.65
N SER A 2 23.72 9.26 -29.81
CA SER A 2 24.91 10.12 -29.96
C SER A 2 26.20 9.28 -29.86
N SER A 3 27.32 9.81 -30.39
CA SER A 3 28.64 9.16 -30.24
C SER A 3 29.02 8.98 -28.76
N PHE A 4 28.66 9.96 -27.92
CA PHE A 4 28.78 9.89 -26.47
C PHE A 4 28.03 8.70 -25.87
N LEU A 5 26.73 8.57 -26.12
CA LEU A 5 25.93 7.48 -25.56
C LEU A 5 26.35 6.10 -26.07
N THR A 6 26.88 6.03 -27.30
CA THR A 6 27.43 4.78 -27.85
C THR A 6 28.67 4.37 -27.06
N SER A 7 29.61 5.30 -26.87
CA SER A 7 30.82 5.08 -26.05
C SER A 7 30.47 4.71 -24.61
N LEU A 8 29.53 5.43 -23.99
CA LEU A 8 29.08 5.15 -22.63
C LEU A 8 28.47 3.75 -22.50
N SER A 9 27.60 3.37 -23.44
CA SER A 9 26.97 2.06 -23.47
C SER A 9 28.00 0.93 -23.60
N GLU A 10 28.98 1.08 -24.50
CA GLU A 10 30.06 0.10 -24.70
C GLU A 10 30.89 -0.08 -23.43
N LYS A 11 31.33 1.02 -22.81
CA LYS A 11 32.16 0.98 -21.59
C LYS A 11 31.41 0.37 -20.41
N TYR A 12 30.13 0.71 -20.25
CA TYR A 12 29.29 0.17 -19.20
C TYR A 12 29.02 -1.33 -19.38
N GLN A 13 28.77 -1.79 -20.62
CA GLN A 13 28.53 -3.22 -20.92
C GLN A 13 29.76 -4.10 -20.70
N LEU A 14 30.96 -3.54 -20.83
CA LEU A 14 32.21 -4.23 -20.53
C LEU A 14 32.49 -4.36 -19.02
N GLY A 15 31.65 -3.77 -18.16
CA GLY A 15 31.82 -3.79 -16.70
C GLY A 15 32.85 -2.79 -16.18
N ASN A 16 33.29 -1.85 -17.02
CA ASN A 16 34.27 -0.83 -16.64
C ASN A 16 33.54 0.44 -16.15
N GLU A 17 32.96 0.39 -14.95
CA GLU A 17 32.20 1.52 -14.38
C GLU A 17 33.05 2.80 -14.26
N ASP A 18 34.31 2.69 -13.82
CA ASP A 18 35.21 3.84 -13.74
C ASP A 18 35.47 4.50 -15.10
N GLU A 19 35.60 3.70 -16.17
CA GLU A 19 35.77 4.24 -17.52
C GLU A 19 34.48 4.91 -18.02
N ALA A 20 33.31 4.35 -17.70
CA ALA A 20 32.03 4.95 -18.01
C ALA A 20 31.85 6.32 -17.30
N ILE A 21 32.25 6.42 -16.03
CA ILE A 21 32.25 7.68 -15.27
C ILE A 21 33.18 8.70 -15.91
N ASN A 22 34.40 8.30 -16.29
CA ASN A 22 35.35 9.21 -16.95
C ASN A 22 34.80 9.75 -18.28
N VAL A 23 34.13 8.91 -19.09
CA VAL A 23 33.47 9.34 -20.33
C VAL A 23 32.38 10.39 -20.03
N ILE A 24 31.61 10.23 -18.95
CA ILE A 24 30.60 11.19 -18.52
C ILE A 24 31.25 12.51 -18.10
N PHE A 25 32.32 12.46 -17.30
CA PHE A 25 33.04 13.64 -16.83
C PHE A 25 33.64 14.44 -17.98
N ASP A 26 34.32 13.76 -18.91
CA ASP A 26 34.92 14.39 -20.09
C ASP A 26 33.87 15.09 -20.96
N TYR A 27 32.70 14.46 -21.13
CA TYR A 27 31.59 15.03 -21.87
C TYR A 27 31.05 16.32 -21.21
N PHE A 28 30.72 16.27 -19.92
CA PHE A 28 30.17 17.44 -19.23
C PHE A 28 31.20 18.55 -18.97
N ASN A 29 32.49 18.22 -18.87
CA ASN A 29 33.57 19.21 -18.84
C ASN A 29 33.63 20.06 -20.11
N GLN A 30 33.24 19.51 -21.26
CA GLN A 30 33.21 20.18 -22.56
C GLN A 30 31.85 20.81 -22.88
N SER A 31 30.80 20.43 -22.15
CA SER A 31 29.45 20.96 -22.36
C SER A 31 29.34 22.44 -22.01
N SER A 32 28.58 23.17 -22.84
CA SER A 32 28.19 24.56 -22.57
C SER A 32 26.82 24.66 -21.87
N LYS A 33 26.01 23.59 -21.92
CA LYS A 33 24.65 23.51 -21.39
C LYS A 33 24.41 22.15 -20.72
N PRO A 34 25.11 21.87 -19.61
CA PRO A 34 25.18 20.52 -19.05
C PRO A 34 23.82 19.95 -18.62
N TYR A 35 22.88 20.79 -18.18
CA TYR A 35 21.53 20.34 -17.81
C TYR A 35 20.67 19.96 -19.03
N ASP A 36 20.75 20.74 -20.12
CA ASP A 36 20.03 20.44 -21.36
C ASP A 36 20.57 19.14 -21.96
N ASP A 37 21.90 19.02 -22.03
CA ASP A 37 22.59 17.82 -22.51
C ASP A 37 22.22 16.58 -21.69
N LEU A 38 22.12 16.71 -20.36
CA LEU A 38 21.66 15.60 -19.50
C LEU A 38 20.25 15.14 -19.88
N VAL A 39 19.31 16.08 -20.04
CA VAL A 39 17.92 15.77 -20.39
C VAL A 39 17.83 15.13 -21.78
N GLU A 40 18.53 15.68 -22.77
CA GLU A 40 18.55 15.14 -24.13
C GLU A 40 19.10 13.70 -24.17
N ASN A 41 20.18 13.44 -23.42
CA ASN A 41 20.75 12.09 -23.33
C ASN A 41 19.81 11.11 -22.62
N ILE A 42 19.12 11.54 -21.55
CA ILE A 42 18.10 10.71 -20.88
C ILE A 42 16.95 10.39 -21.84
N LEU A 43 16.40 11.38 -22.54
CA LEU A 43 15.32 11.19 -23.51
C LEU A 43 15.74 10.27 -24.66
N GLN A 44 16.98 10.40 -25.13
CA GLN A 44 17.52 9.52 -26.15
C GLN A 44 17.63 8.07 -25.66
N LEU A 45 18.10 7.83 -24.42
CA LEU A 45 18.15 6.50 -23.83
C LEU A 45 16.75 5.89 -23.66
N ILE A 46 15.77 6.67 -23.18
CA ILE A 46 14.37 6.24 -23.02
C ILE A 46 13.76 5.82 -24.37
N SER A 47 14.06 6.53 -25.46
CA SER A 47 13.50 6.24 -26.78
C SER A 47 14.01 4.94 -27.45
N THR A 48 14.96 4.24 -26.83
CA THR A 48 15.59 3.05 -27.41
C THR A 48 15.07 1.77 -26.74
N ASN A 49 14.87 0.70 -27.52
CA ASN A 49 14.09 -0.50 -27.14
C ASN A 49 14.69 -1.40 -26.01
N ASN A 50 15.85 -1.07 -25.42
CA ASN A 50 16.54 -1.91 -24.43
C ASN A 50 16.28 -1.45 -22.98
N ASN A 51 15.05 -1.60 -22.51
CA ASN A 51 14.56 -0.97 -21.28
C ASN A 51 15.40 -1.21 -20.00
N THR A 52 15.89 -2.42 -19.75
CA THR A 52 16.67 -2.73 -18.53
C THR A 52 18.09 -2.18 -18.56
N ILE A 53 18.80 -2.36 -19.69
CA ILE A 53 20.15 -1.80 -19.86
C ILE A 53 20.09 -0.27 -19.81
N ASN A 54 19.08 0.31 -20.46
CA ASN A 54 18.89 1.75 -20.48
C ASN A 54 18.55 2.31 -19.10
N ALA A 55 17.79 1.60 -18.25
CA ALA A 55 17.53 2.05 -16.88
C ALA A 55 18.82 2.16 -16.05
N ASN A 56 19.71 1.18 -16.16
CA ASN A 56 21.01 1.20 -15.48
C ASN A 56 21.94 2.28 -16.03
N LEU A 57 21.96 2.48 -17.35
CA LEU A 57 22.72 3.55 -17.99
C LEU A 57 22.21 4.93 -17.58
N ILE A 58 20.89 5.14 -17.53
CA ILE A 58 20.29 6.39 -17.05
C ILE A 58 20.70 6.62 -15.60
N ASN A 59 20.69 5.59 -14.76
CA ASN A 59 21.13 5.69 -13.37
C ASN A 59 22.60 6.07 -13.25
N CYS A 60 23.47 5.41 -14.02
CA CYS A 60 24.89 5.75 -14.09
C CYS A 60 25.09 7.20 -14.55
N LEU A 61 24.37 7.64 -15.59
CA LEU A 61 24.46 8.99 -16.13
C LEU A 61 24.02 10.05 -15.10
N VAL A 62 22.86 9.87 -14.48
CA VAL A 62 22.29 10.81 -13.50
C VAL A 62 23.18 10.90 -12.25
N HIS A 63 23.59 9.75 -11.71
CA HIS A 63 24.42 9.72 -10.51
C HIS A 63 25.81 10.34 -10.76
N SER A 64 26.45 9.98 -11.88
CA SER A 64 27.75 10.54 -12.27
C SER A 64 27.66 12.03 -12.57
N PHE A 65 26.53 12.53 -13.07
CA PHE A 65 26.31 13.95 -13.26
C PHE A 65 26.34 14.72 -11.93
N ILE A 66 25.75 14.17 -10.86
CA ILE A 66 25.85 14.79 -9.52
C ILE A 66 27.30 14.82 -9.05
N GLN A 67 28.03 13.71 -9.20
CA GLN A 67 29.44 13.63 -8.83
C GLN A 67 30.27 14.69 -9.59
N TRP A 68 30.06 14.79 -10.91
CA TRP A 68 30.70 15.80 -11.75
C TRP A 68 30.32 17.22 -11.30
N LYS A 69 29.04 17.50 -11.09
CA LYS A 69 28.53 18.81 -10.64
C LYS A 69 29.19 19.26 -9.33
N ASN A 70 29.39 18.33 -8.39
CA ASN A 70 30.01 18.60 -7.10
C ASN A 70 31.53 18.85 -7.18
N GLN A 71 32.19 18.34 -8.22
CA GLN A 71 33.62 18.54 -8.47
C GLN A 71 33.90 19.68 -9.47
N CYS A 72 32.86 20.15 -10.15
CA CYS A 72 32.97 21.20 -11.15
C CYS A 72 33.28 22.55 -10.49
N GLU A 73 34.47 23.08 -10.74
CA GLU A 73 34.88 24.41 -10.26
C GLU A 73 34.18 25.56 -11.01
N LYS A 74 33.45 25.26 -12.10
CA LYS A 74 32.77 26.26 -12.93
C LYS A 74 31.47 26.70 -12.26
N SER A 75 31.18 28.01 -12.32
CA SER A 75 29.86 28.53 -11.96
C SER A 75 28.83 28.03 -12.96
N LEU A 76 27.98 27.09 -12.54
CA LEU A 76 26.89 26.56 -13.35
C LEU A 76 25.67 27.48 -13.31
N PRO A 77 24.91 27.61 -14.42
CA PRO A 77 23.63 28.30 -14.39
C PRO A 77 22.63 27.56 -13.51
N SER A 78 21.55 28.23 -13.11
CA SER A 78 20.42 27.55 -12.49
C SER A 78 19.84 26.51 -13.45
N PRO A 79 19.48 25.31 -12.97
CA PRO A 79 18.86 24.30 -13.81
C PRO A 79 17.49 24.80 -14.28
N ILE A 80 17.25 24.73 -15.59
CA ILE A 80 15.96 25.05 -16.20
C ILE A 80 15.54 23.80 -16.98
N ILE A 81 14.30 23.36 -16.78
CA ILE A 81 13.71 22.26 -17.53
C ILE A 81 12.29 22.64 -17.92
N ASP A 82 11.89 22.29 -19.14
CA ASP A 82 10.51 22.47 -19.60
C ASP A 82 9.56 21.64 -18.73
N GLU A 83 8.43 22.25 -18.37
CA GLU A 83 7.47 21.64 -17.45
C GLU A 83 6.87 20.34 -18.00
N ASN A 84 6.60 20.28 -19.31
CA ASN A 84 6.04 19.08 -19.93
C ASN A 84 7.07 17.95 -19.96
N ILE A 85 8.34 18.29 -20.23
CA ILE A 85 9.43 17.31 -20.18
C ILE A 85 9.59 16.77 -18.76
N LEU A 86 9.64 17.65 -17.75
CA LEU A 86 9.73 17.26 -16.34
C LEU A 86 8.58 16.33 -15.95
N ASN A 87 7.34 16.69 -16.31
CA ASN A 87 6.16 15.90 -15.98
C ASN A 87 6.19 14.51 -16.62
N ASN A 88 6.59 14.41 -17.89
CA ASN A 88 6.70 13.13 -18.60
C ASN A 88 7.82 12.25 -18.04
N LEU A 89 8.97 12.85 -17.70
CA LEU A 89 10.09 12.12 -17.08
C LEU A 89 9.68 11.57 -15.71
N MET A 90 9.15 12.42 -14.85
CA MET A 90 8.75 12.04 -13.49
C MET A 90 7.60 11.03 -13.51
N SER A 91 6.56 11.26 -14.31
CA SER A 91 5.33 10.47 -14.25
C SER A 91 5.41 9.16 -15.00
N GLU A 92 6.28 9.02 -16.01
CA GLU A 92 6.18 7.88 -16.94
C GLU A 92 7.50 7.13 -17.17
N SER A 93 8.63 7.82 -17.26
CA SER A 93 9.79 7.25 -17.97
C SER A 93 11.11 7.19 -17.20
N LEU A 94 11.35 8.08 -16.24
CA LEU A 94 12.59 8.09 -15.47
C LEU A 94 12.68 6.87 -14.52
N PRO A 95 13.78 6.11 -14.44
CA PRO A 95 13.89 5.03 -13.46
C PRO A 95 13.68 5.52 -12.02
N ILE A 96 12.96 4.75 -11.19
CA ILE A 96 12.66 5.12 -9.78
C ILE A 96 13.94 5.37 -8.98
N ALA A 97 14.99 4.60 -9.25
CA ALA A 97 16.29 4.74 -8.59
C ALA A 97 16.91 6.14 -8.76
N CYS A 98 16.58 6.85 -9.85
CA CYS A 98 17.17 8.15 -10.18
C CYS A 98 16.35 9.34 -9.70
N ILE A 99 15.17 9.11 -9.10
CA ILE A 99 14.22 10.18 -8.80
C ILE A 99 14.79 11.20 -7.82
N GLU A 100 15.45 10.74 -6.75
CA GLU A 100 16.05 11.61 -5.73
C GLU A 100 17.15 12.49 -6.34
N ASP A 101 18.09 11.87 -7.05
CA ASP A 101 19.17 12.54 -7.75
C ASP A 101 18.63 13.56 -8.77
N PHE A 102 17.60 13.20 -9.53
CA PHE A 102 17.00 14.10 -10.52
C PHE A 102 16.30 15.30 -9.86
N ILE A 103 15.63 15.09 -8.72
CA ILE A 103 15.05 16.18 -7.92
C ILE A 103 16.13 17.12 -7.42
N GLU A 104 17.28 16.61 -6.96
CA GLU A 104 18.42 17.41 -6.51
C GLU A 104 19.03 18.23 -7.66
N ILE A 105 19.25 17.59 -8.82
CA ILE A 105 19.84 18.24 -9.99
C ILE A 105 19.00 19.44 -10.42
N PHE A 106 17.68 19.24 -10.56
CA PHE A 106 16.75 20.25 -11.08
C PHE A 106 16.07 21.08 -10.00
N GLN A 107 16.42 20.86 -8.73
CA GLN A 107 15.86 21.57 -7.56
C GLN A 107 14.31 21.57 -7.56
N VAL A 108 13.72 20.42 -7.89
CA VAL A 108 12.27 20.28 -8.01
C VAL A 108 11.62 20.48 -6.64
N LYS A 109 10.70 21.44 -6.56
CA LYS A 109 10.03 21.76 -5.29
C LYS A 109 9.15 20.59 -4.83
N LYS A 110 9.23 20.23 -3.55
CA LYS A 110 8.38 19.21 -2.93
C LYS A 110 6.88 19.45 -3.19
N SER A 111 6.41 20.69 -3.06
CA SER A 111 4.99 21.04 -3.31
C SER A 111 4.56 20.81 -4.75
N TYR A 112 5.44 21.08 -5.72
CA TYR A 112 5.19 20.80 -7.12
C TYR A 112 5.05 19.30 -7.36
N LEU A 113 5.99 18.52 -6.82
CA LEU A 113 6.00 17.07 -6.97
C LEU A 113 4.78 16.41 -6.32
N ILE A 114 4.38 16.85 -5.13
CA ILE A 114 3.16 16.35 -4.48
C ILE A 114 1.93 16.60 -5.37
N ASN A 115 1.80 17.79 -5.95
CA ASN A 115 0.68 18.09 -6.86
C ASN A 115 0.69 17.20 -8.11
N LEU A 116 1.85 16.99 -8.71
CA LEU A 116 2.01 16.09 -9.85
C LEU A 116 1.59 14.65 -9.50
N LEU A 117 2.07 14.13 -8.38
CA LEU A 117 1.73 12.77 -7.91
C LEU A 117 0.24 12.63 -7.57
N LYS A 118 -0.38 13.67 -6.98
CA LYS A 118 -1.83 13.69 -6.73
C LYS A 118 -2.64 13.55 -8.01
N LEU A 119 -2.22 14.20 -9.10
CA LEU A 119 -2.88 14.05 -10.40
C LEU A 119 -2.81 12.60 -10.88
N SER A 120 -1.63 11.97 -10.79
CA SER A 120 -1.45 10.56 -11.17
C SER A 120 -2.28 9.61 -10.30
N LEU A 121 -2.35 9.83 -8.99
CA LEU A 121 -3.07 8.96 -8.05
C LEU A 121 -4.60 9.13 -8.12
N THR A 122 -5.09 10.31 -8.51
CA THR A 122 -6.54 10.61 -8.50
C THR A 122 -7.21 10.34 -9.84
N TYR A 123 -6.57 10.70 -10.95
CA TYR A 123 -7.24 10.76 -12.27
C TYR A 123 -6.82 9.68 -13.25
N THR A 124 -5.73 8.94 -12.99
CA THR A 124 -5.29 7.90 -13.93
C THR A 124 -6.13 6.64 -13.81
N THR A 125 -6.56 6.10 -14.96
CA THR A 125 -7.09 4.73 -15.04
C THR A 125 -5.99 3.71 -15.32
N ASN A 126 -4.77 4.18 -15.63
CA ASN A 126 -3.63 3.33 -15.94
C ASN A 126 -2.97 2.82 -14.66
N THR A 127 -3.13 1.53 -14.39
CA THR A 127 -2.59 0.87 -13.19
C THR A 127 -1.07 0.97 -13.07
N ASN A 128 -0.33 1.02 -14.19
CA ASN A 128 1.12 1.15 -14.17
C ASN A 128 1.56 2.55 -13.74
N LEU A 129 0.86 3.59 -14.22
CA LEU A 129 1.13 4.97 -13.82
C LEU A 129 0.78 5.20 -12.36
N TYR A 130 -0.34 4.62 -11.89
CA TYR A 130 -0.71 4.65 -10.48
C TYR A 130 0.38 4.00 -9.62
N LYS A 131 0.78 2.76 -9.95
CA LYS A 131 1.82 2.02 -9.20
C LYS A 131 3.14 2.79 -9.19
N ARG A 132 3.50 3.41 -10.31
CA ARG A 132 4.70 4.24 -10.41
C ARG A 132 4.62 5.46 -9.49
N ALA A 133 3.52 6.21 -9.53
CA ALA A 133 3.33 7.36 -8.64
C ALA A 133 3.41 6.94 -7.17
N LEU A 134 2.80 5.81 -6.82
CA LEU A 134 2.89 5.25 -5.47
C LEU A 134 4.34 4.91 -5.07
N ASN A 135 5.10 4.24 -5.95
CA ASN A 135 6.52 3.96 -5.69
C ASN A 135 7.34 5.24 -5.49
N ILE A 136 7.03 6.32 -6.20
CA ILE A 136 7.70 7.62 -6.00
C ILE A 136 7.34 8.20 -4.63
N VAL A 137 6.05 8.15 -4.23
CA VAL A 137 5.62 8.59 -2.90
C VAL A 137 6.36 7.84 -1.80
N VAL A 138 6.46 6.51 -1.92
CA VAL A 138 7.14 5.64 -0.96
C VAL A 138 8.64 5.92 -0.93
N LYS A 139 9.28 5.94 -2.11
CA LYS A 139 10.72 6.22 -2.25
C LYS A 139 11.12 7.54 -1.60
N LEU A 140 10.26 8.56 -1.67
CA LEU A 140 10.51 9.89 -1.10
C LEU A 140 9.97 10.07 0.32
N ASN A 141 9.38 9.03 0.93
CA ASN A 141 8.72 9.09 2.24
C ASN A 141 7.64 10.19 2.34
N TYR A 142 6.85 10.37 1.28
CA TYR A 142 5.80 11.40 1.19
C TYR A 142 4.40 10.89 1.54
N GLN A 143 4.25 9.66 2.03
CA GLN A 143 2.95 9.03 2.31
C GLN A 143 2.01 9.90 3.18
N PHE A 144 2.54 10.62 4.18
CA PHE A 144 1.75 11.51 5.06
C PHE A 144 1.41 12.88 4.45
N GLU A 145 1.93 13.20 3.27
CA GLU A 145 1.52 14.40 2.51
C GLU A 145 0.17 14.19 1.80
N PHE A 146 -0.35 12.97 1.86
CA PHE A 146 -1.60 12.56 1.24
C PHE A 146 -2.65 12.22 2.29
N GLN A 147 -3.86 12.68 2.04
CA GLN A 147 -5.03 12.32 2.83
C GLN A 147 -5.43 10.86 2.54
N PRO A 148 -6.12 10.17 3.46
CA PRO A 148 -6.59 8.79 3.24
C PRO A 148 -7.32 8.59 1.92
N ASN A 149 -8.16 9.55 1.52
CA ASN A 149 -8.97 9.50 0.30
C ASN A 149 -8.16 9.64 -0.99
N GLU A 150 -6.90 10.09 -0.91
CA GLU A 150 -6.02 10.25 -2.08
C GLU A 150 -5.27 8.95 -2.41
N ILE A 151 -4.98 8.09 -1.41
CA ILE A 151 -4.23 6.84 -1.61
C ILE A 151 -4.91 5.65 -0.93
N LEU A 152 -4.85 5.57 0.40
CA LEU A 152 -5.19 4.36 1.15
C LEU A 152 -6.64 3.91 0.93
N LEU A 153 -7.61 4.82 0.99
CA LEU A 153 -9.01 4.49 0.80
C LEU A 153 -9.29 3.98 -0.61
N PRO A 154 -8.86 4.64 -1.71
CA PRO A 154 -8.93 4.04 -3.04
C PRO A 154 -8.37 2.62 -3.12
N LEU A 155 -7.24 2.35 -2.47
CA LEU A 155 -6.63 1.00 -2.46
C LEU A 155 -7.46 -0.02 -1.67
N ILE A 156 -7.94 0.35 -0.48
CA ILE A 156 -8.80 -0.48 0.38
C ILE A 156 -10.12 -0.79 -0.33
N LEU A 157 -10.77 0.25 -0.88
CA LEU A 157 -12.06 0.15 -1.56
C LEU A 157 -12.00 -0.78 -2.78
N ASN A 158 -10.88 -0.77 -3.50
CA ASN A 158 -10.67 -1.58 -4.69
C ASN A 158 -9.92 -2.90 -4.44
N SER A 159 -9.70 -3.30 -3.18
CA SER A 159 -8.99 -4.55 -2.81
C SER A 159 -7.61 -4.69 -3.48
N LYS A 160 -6.85 -3.59 -3.52
CA LYS A 160 -5.53 -3.55 -4.14
C LYS A 160 -4.44 -3.84 -3.12
N ASP A 161 -4.53 -5.00 -2.46
CA ASP A 161 -3.69 -5.34 -1.31
C ASP A 161 -2.20 -5.21 -1.60
N HIS A 162 -1.74 -5.70 -2.75
CA HIS A 162 -0.33 -5.61 -3.17
C HIS A 162 0.18 -4.16 -3.29
N LEU A 163 -0.69 -3.17 -3.54
CA LEU A 163 -0.30 -1.76 -3.55
C LEU A 163 -0.31 -1.18 -2.12
N ILE A 164 -1.16 -1.70 -1.23
CA ILE A 164 -1.11 -1.33 0.19
C ILE A 164 0.19 -1.83 0.79
N ASP A 165 0.61 -3.07 0.50
CA ASP A 165 1.89 -3.61 0.95
C ASP A 165 3.07 -2.71 0.49
N ILE A 166 3.04 -2.21 -0.76
CA ILE A 166 4.01 -1.23 -1.26
C ILE A 166 3.95 0.09 -0.49
N TYR A 167 2.75 0.61 -0.20
CA TYR A 167 2.58 1.87 0.54
C TYR A 167 3.19 1.81 1.94
N LEU A 168 3.04 0.66 2.61
CA LEU A 168 3.51 0.43 3.96
C LEU A 168 5.04 0.37 4.04
N ASP A 169 5.68 -0.30 3.08
CA ASP A 169 7.15 -0.41 2.98
C ASP A 169 7.83 -0.79 4.31
N ASP A 170 7.23 -1.75 5.02
CA ASP A 170 7.65 -2.22 6.35
C ASP A 170 7.86 -1.10 7.40
N ASN A 171 7.13 0.01 7.25
CA ASN A 171 7.21 1.16 8.14
C ASN A 171 6.06 1.14 9.17
N ILE A 172 6.45 1.00 10.44
CA ILE A 172 5.55 0.91 11.60
C ILE A 172 4.55 2.08 11.66
N GLN A 173 4.94 3.30 11.29
CA GLN A 173 4.01 4.45 11.36
C GLN A 173 2.89 4.34 10.34
N TYR A 174 3.19 3.82 9.14
CA TYR A 174 2.18 3.60 8.10
C TYR A 174 1.31 2.39 8.41
N GLU A 175 1.89 1.34 9.01
CA GLU A 175 1.15 0.18 9.51
C GLU A 175 0.13 0.59 10.57
N GLU A 176 0.56 1.31 11.61
CA GLU A 176 -0.35 1.83 12.65
C GLU A 176 -1.42 2.73 12.07
N TYR A 177 -1.06 3.61 11.12
CA TYR A 177 -2.02 4.48 10.44
C TYR A 177 -3.08 3.68 9.67
N LEU A 178 -2.67 2.63 8.95
CA LEU A 178 -3.59 1.73 8.25
C LEU A 178 -4.52 1.01 9.24
N ILE A 179 -3.99 0.48 10.35
CA ILE A 179 -4.80 -0.21 11.36
C ILE A 179 -5.80 0.74 12.01
N ASN A 180 -5.40 1.96 12.37
CA ASN A 180 -6.29 3.00 12.89
C ASN A 180 -7.42 3.29 11.90
N LEU A 181 -7.10 3.45 10.61
CA LEU A 181 -8.08 3.69 9.57
C LEU A 181 -9.05 2.50 9.42
N LEU A 182 -8.55 1.27 9.41
CA LEU A 182 -9.39 0.07 9.29
C LEU A 182 -10.29 -0.12 10.50
N ASN A 183 -9.79 0.17 11.71
CA ASN A 183 -10.58 0.15 12.93
C ASN A 183 -11.72 1.17 12.87
N HIS A 184 -11.44 2.42 12.47
CA HIS A 184 -12.43 3.49 12.31
C HIS A 184 -13.52 3.14 11.29
N LEU A 185 -13.10 2.62 10.12
CA LEU A 185 -14.03 2.21 9.05
C LEU A 185 -14.90 1.02 9.47
N TYR A 186 -14.35 0.09 10.26
CA TYR A 186 -15.08 -1.09 10.70
C TYR A 186 -16.06 -0.78 11.83
N GLU A 187 -15.64 0.02 12.83
CA GLU A 187 -16.49 0.50 13.93
C GLU A 187 -17.76 1.16 13.42
N ASN A 188 -17.61 1.97 12.37
CA ASN A 188 -18.71 2.69 11.75
C ASN A 188 -19.28 1.97 10.51
N GLY A 189 -19.02 0.67 10.38
CA GLY A 189 -19.45 -0.14 9.24
C GLY A 189 -20.97 -0.28 9.10
N GLY A 190 -21.45 -0.67 7.91
CA GLY A 190 -22.89 -0.83 7.62
C GLY A 190 -23.48 0.39 6.91
N LYS A 191 -24.67 0.84 7.29
CA LYS A 191 -25.35 2.00 6.64
C LYS A 191 -24.57 3.31 6.80
N LYS A 192 -23.83 3.48 7.91
CA LYS A 192 -23.04 4.68 8.23
C LYS A 192 -21.73 4.80 7.46
N LEU A 193 -21.21 3.70 6.90
CA LEU A 193 -19.94 3.74 6.17
C LEU A 193 -20.00 4.65 4.94
N GLN A 194 -21.13 4.66 4.23
CA GLN A 194 -21.32 5.57 3.10
C GLN A 194 -21.28 7.04 3.54
N GLU A 195 -21.86 7.34 4.71
CA GLU A 195 -21.87 8.69 5.28
C GLU A 195 -20.46 9.13 5.64
N ILE A 196 -19.64 8.26 6.24
CA ILE A 196 -18.24 8.56 6.54
C ILE A 196 -17.44 8.82 5.27
N LEU A 197 -17.51 7.90 4.29
CA LEU A 197 -16.79 8.06 3.04
C LEU A 197 -17.17 9.38 2.34
N THR A 198 -18.45 9.78 2.43
CA THR A 198 -18.95 11.01 1.81
C THR A 198 -18.60 12.27 2.61
N ASN A 199 -18.83 12.27 3.92
CA ASN A 199 -18.78 13.46 4.77
C ASN A 199 -17.38 13.73 5.31
N GLU A 200 -16.63 12.70 5.69
CA GLU A 200 -15.27 12.83 6.23
C GLU A 200 -14.23 12.83 5.12
N TYR A 201 -14.43 12.00 4.09
CA TYR A 201 -13.42 11.74 3.06
C TYR A 201 -13.79 12.28 1.66
N ASN A 202 -14.94 12.94 1.51
CA ASN A 202 -15.41 13.51 0.24
C ASN A 202 -15.49 12.52 -0.94
N MET A 203 -15.63 11.22 -0.68
CA MET A 203 -15.73 10.17 -1.68
C MET A 203 -17.19 9.84 -2.00
N LYS A 204 -17.70 10.46 -3.06
CA LYS A 204 -19.07 10.25 -3.54
C LYS A 204 -19.17 8.99 -4.40
N ASN A 205 -20.32 8.29 -4.32
CA ASN A 205 -20.68 7.16 -5.19
C ASN A 205 -19.76 5.92 -5.13
N MET A 206 -18.96 5.77 -4.07
CA MET A 206 -18.19 4.55 -3.86
C MET A 206 -19.12 3.42 -3.38
N THR A 207 -19.20 2.34 -4.15
CA THR A 207 -19.84 1.11 -3.71
C THR A 207 -18.79 0.25 -3.02
N PHE A 208 -19.09 -0.20 -1.80
CA PHE A 208 -18.11 -0.92 -1.01
C PHE A 208 -18.69 -2.14 -0.32
N ASN A 209 -17.92 -3.22 -0.36
CA ASN A 209 -18.33 -4.52 0.16
C ASN A 209 -17.81 -4.70 1.59
N LYS A 210 -18.71 -4.74 2.58
CA LYS A 210 -18.37 -5.00 3.98
C LYS A 210 -17.56 -6.28 4.17
N LYS A 211 -17.82 -7.33 3.36
CA LYS A 211 -17.05 -8.59 3.41
C LYS A 211 -15.59 -8.36 3.02
N THR A 212 -15.35 -7.53 2.02
CA THR A 212 -14.00 -7.16 1.58
C THR A 212 -13.27 -6.35 2.65
N LEU A 213 -13.91 -5.33 3.24
CA LEU A 213 -13.33 -4.59 4.36
C LEU A 213 -12.91 -5.52 5.48
N SER A 214 -13.84 -6.40 5.88
CA SER A 214 -13.59 -7.33 6.97
C SER A 214 -12.41 -8.25 6.64
N LYS A 215 -12.25 -8.64 5.37
CA LYS A 215 -11.14 -9.51 4.91
C LYS A 215 -9.81 -8.80 5.08
N LEU A 216 -9.75 -7.57 4.57
CA LEU A 216 -8.57 -6.75 4.60
C LEU A 216 -8.19 -6.31 6.03
N ALA A 217 -9.18 -5.91 6.82
CA ALA A 217 -9.03 -5.51 8.21
C ALA A 217 -8.39 -6.62 9.06
N VAL A 218 -8.90 -7.84 8.96
CA VAL A 218 -8.33 -9.00 9.65
C VAL A 218 -6.93 -9.36 9.15
N ARG A 219 -6.69 -9.30 7.84
CA ARG A 219 -5.37 -9.59 7.27
C ARG A 219 -4.32 -8.69 7.91
N TYR A 220 -4.54 -7.38 7.87
CA TYR A 220 -3.55 -6.44 8.39
C TYR A 220 -3.52 -6.40 9.92
N TRP A 221 -4.65 -6.62 10.60
CA TRP A 221 -4.65 -6.78 12.05
C TRP A 221 -3.82 -7.99 12.49
N ASN A 222 -3.91 -9.13 11.80
CA ASN A 222 -3.06 -10.30 12.10
C ASN A 222 -1.57 -10.01 11.88
N SER A 223 -1.24 -9.12 10.93
CA SER A 223 0.16 -8.75 10.65
C SER A 223 0.72 -7.73 11.65
N TYR A 224 -0.08 -6.74 12.06
CA TYR A 224 0.44 -5.53 12.71
C TYR A 224 -0.28 -5.13 14.01
N GLY A 225 -1.44 -5.70 14.31
CA GLY A 225 -2.32 -5.23 15.39
C GLY A 225 -2.73 -6.29 16.42
N ASN A 226 -2.36 -7.55 16.23
CA ASN A 226 -2.78 -8.69 17.05
C ASN A 226 -2.28 -8.66 18.50
N GLU A 227 -1.20 -7.93 18.77
CA GLU A 227 -0.70 -7.70 20.14
C GLU A 227 -1.40 -6.50 20.82
N GLN A 228 -2.20 -5.73 20.09
CA GLN A 228 -2.78 -4.45 20.54
C GLN A 228 -4.31 -4.54 20.70
N ASN A 229 -4.81 -5.62 21.30
CA ASN A 229 -6.25 -5.87 21.47
C ASN A 229 -6.98 -4.73 22.19
N GLU A 230 -6.38 -4.15 23.23
CA GLU A 230 -6.95 -3.05 23.99
C GLU A 230 -7.08 -1.76 23.17
N LYS A 231 -6.17 -1.54 22.22
CA LYS A 231 -6.16 -0.37 21.33
C LYS A 231 -7.14 -0.55 20.16
N TYR A 232 -7.36 -1.79 19.71
CA TYR A 232 -8.19 -2.13 18.55
C TYR A 232 -9.29 -3.16 18.88
N PRO A 233 -10.19 -2.86 19.83
CA PRO A 233 -11.19 -3.82 20.31
C PRO A 233 -12.17 -4.25 19.21
N ASN A 234 -12.49 -3.37 18.26
CA ASN A 234 -13.40 -3.68 17.15
C ASN A 234 -12.78 -4.69 16.17
N LEU A 235 -11.48 -4.55 15.88
CA LEU A 235 -10.75 -5.49 15.03
C LEU A 235 -10.51 -6.83 15.71
N ALA A 236 -10.19 -6.83 17.01
CA ALA A 236 -10.11 -8.05 17.82
C ALA A 236 -11.45 -8.80 17.82
N THR A 237 -12.55 -8.07 18.03
CA THR A 237 -13.92 -8.64 17.98
C THR A 237 -14.22 -9.20 16.58
N LEU A 238 -13.84 -8.49 15.50
CA LEU A 238 -14.01 -8.99 14.13
C LEU A 238 -13.23 -10.29 13.90
N GLN A 239 -11.99 -10.39 14.36
CA GLN A 239 -11.19 -11.61 14.25
C GLN A 239 -11.84 -12.76 15.03
N ASN A 240 -12.31 -12.50 16.24
CA ASN A 240 -12.98 -13.50 17.05
C ASN A 240 -14.27 -14.00 16.39
N LYS A 241 -15.09 -13.13 15.79
CA LYS A 241 -16.26 -13.53 14.98
C LYS A 241 -15.88 -14.45 13.83
N ARG A 242 -14.74 -14.21 13.17
CA ARG A 242 -14.24 -15.12 12.11
C ARG A 242 -13.78 -16.46 12.63
N THR A 243 -13.09 -16.45 13.76
CA THR A 243 -12.62 -17.66 14.42
C THR A 243 -13.82 -18.53 14.82
N LEU A 244 -14.86 -17.93 15.42
CA LEU A 244 -16.13 -18.61 15.69
C LEU A 244 -16.76 -19.18 14.41
N GLY A 245 -16.85 -18.40 13.33
CA GLY A 245 -17.37 -18.89 12.05
C GLY A 245 -16.57 -20.07 11.47
N TYR A 246 -15.24 -20.08 11.65
CA TYR A 246 -14.39 -21.21 11.28
C TYR A 246 -14.67 -22.44 12.15
N LEU A 247 -14.69 -22.27 13.48
CA LEU A 247 -15.00 -23.35 14.43
C LEU A 247 -16.38 -23.97 14.16
N MET A 248 -17.37 -23.14 13.82
CA MET A 248 -18.69 -23.60 13.40
C MET A 248 -18.64 -24.45 12.13
N ASN A 249 -17.89 -24.02 11.12
CA ASN A 249 -17.73 -24.83 9.90
C ASN A 249 -17.01 -26.15 10.18
N VAL A 250 -15.98 -26.15 11.03
CA VAL A 250 -15.27 -27.38 11.42
C VAL A 250 -16.19 -28.34 12.18
N LYS A 251 -17.01 -27.84 13.11
CA LYS A 251 -17.94 -28.66 13.89
C LYS A 251 -19.06 -29.27 13.05
N TYR A 252 -19.71 -28.47 12.20
CA TYR A 252 -20.97 -28.87 11.56
C TYR A 252 -20.84 -29.32 10.10
N ASN A 253 -19.78 -28.93 9.37
CA ASN A 253 -19.66 -29.21 7.94
C ASN A 253 -18.63 -30.31 7.59
N ASN A 254 -17.73 -30.69 8.51
CA ASN A 254 -16.73 -31.73 8.27
C ASN A 254 -17.26 -33.14 8.63
N ILE A 255 -18.42 -33.51 8.08
CA ILE A 255 -19.08 -34.80 8.34
C ILE A 255 -18.33 -35.99 7.71
N ASN A 256 -17.41 -35.74 6.76
CA ASN A 256 -16.73 -36.79 5.97
C ASN A 256 -15.22 -36.93 6.21
N ASP A 257 -14.61 -36.17 7.12
CA ASP A 257 -13.17 -36.24 7.39
C ASP A 257 -12.88 -36.80 8.79
N GLU A 258 -11.83 -37.62 8.91
CA GLU A 258 -11.32 -38.25 10.15
C GLU A 258 -10.82 -37.25 11.23
N LYS A 259 -11.07 -35.94 11.04
CA LYS A 259 -10.68 -34.84 11.92
C LYS A 259 -11.89 -34.01 12.38
N THR A 260 -12.93 -34.67 12.85
CA THR A 260 -14.04 -33.99 13.53
C THR A 260 -13.54 -33.48 14.89
N MET A 261 -13.71 -32.19 15.16
CA MET A 261 -13.34 -31.59 16.45
C MET A 261 -14.27 -32.16 17.54
N SER A 262 -13.70 -32.69 18.62
CA SER A 262 -14.48 -33.19 19.76
C SER A 262 -15.25 -32.06 20.44
N ASP A 263 -16.38 -32.36 21.06
CA ASP A 263 -17.19 -31.37 21.76
C ASP A 263 -16.42 -30.69 22.91
N GLU A 264 -15.53 -31.40 23.61
CA GLU A 264 -14.70 -30.82 24.67
C GLU A 264 -13.76 -29.74 24.11
N CYS A 265 -12.98 -30.07 23.08
CA CYS A 265 -12.09 -29.13 22.40
C CYS A 265 -12.84 -27.95 21.79
N TRP A 266 -14.01 -28.18 21.18
CA TRP A 266 -14.81 -27.09 20.64
C TRP A 266 -15.35 -26.18 21.74
N ASN A 267 -15.83 -26.74 22.85
CA ASN A 267 -16.33 -25.97 23.98
C ASN A 267 -15.23 -25.13 24.64
N GLU A 268 -14.03 -25.68 24.78
CA GLU A 268 -12.86 -24.95 25.29
C GLU A 268 -12.51 -23.76 24.38
N LEU A 269 -12.30 -24.01 23.08
CA LEU A 269 -11.92 -22.97 22.12
C LEU A 269 -12.98 -21.88 21.96
N VAL A 270 -14.27 -22.24 21.98
CA VAL A 270 -15.35 -21.24 21.92
C VAL A 270 -15.43 -20.49 23.24
N GLY A 271 -15.30 -21.17 24.38
CA GLY A 271 -15.34 -20.58 25.71
C GLY A 271 -14.34 -19.46 25.87
N ASP A 272 -13.08 -19.72 25.52
CA ASP A 272 -11.98 -18.75 25.54
C ASP A 272 -12.29 -17.48 24.73
N ILE A 273 -13.09 -17.59 23.66
CA ILE A 273 -13.43 -16.47 22.78
C ILE A 273 -14.58 -15.62 23.33
N VAL A 274 -15.59 -16.25 23.95
CA VAL A 274 -16.86 -15.57 24.29
C VAL A 274 -16.98 -15.15 25.76
N GLN A 275 -16.19 -15.74 26.67
CA GLN A 275 -16.37 -15.64 28.12
C GLN A 275 -16.44 -14.21 28.66
N ASP A 276 -15.68 -13.28 28.09
CA ASP A 276 -15.59 -11.88 28.56
C ASP A 276 -16.10 -10.84 27.53
N ASN A 277 -16.85 -11.28 26.51
CA ASN A 277 -17.31 -10.39 25.45
C ASN A 277 -18.77 -10.64 25.09
N ASP A 278 -19.61 -9.70 25.48
CA ASP A 278 -21.06 -9.78 25.32
C ASP A 278 -21.50 -9.82 23.84
N ASP A 279 -20.81 -9.08 22.96
CA ASP A 279 -21.11 -9.04 21.52
C ASP A 279 -20.76 -10.36 20.83
N LEU A 280 -19.71 -11.04 21.31
CA LEU A 280 -19.31 -12.37 20.81
C LEU A 280 -20.20 -13.47 21.34
N SER A 281 -20.63 -13.35 22.61
CA SER A 281 -21.62 -14.21 23.22
C SER A 281 -22.96 -14.18 22.47
N GLU A 282 -23.49 -12.99 22.19
CA GLU A 282 -24.73 -12.84 21.42
C GLU A 282 -24.58 -13.40 20.00
N TYR A 283 -23.46 -13.07 19.34
CA TYR A 283 -23.16 -13.60 18.00
C TYR A 283 -23.08 -15.14 17.97
N LEU A 284 -22.50 -15.77 19.00
CA LEU A 284 -22.46 -17.24 19.12
C LEU A 284 -23.86 -17.83 19.20
N ILE A 285 -24.75 -17.25 20.00
CA ILE A 285 -26.13 -17.72 20.12
C ILE A 285 -26.87 -17.58 18.80
N GLU A 286 -26.73 -16.44 18.11
CA GLU A 286 -27.33 -16.21 16.79
C GLU A 286 -26.89 -17.27 15.78
N ILE A 287 -25.59 -17.52 15.63
CA ILE A 287 -25.08 -18.47 14.62
C ILE A 287 -25.39 -19.94 14.94
N LEU A 288 -25.60 -20.29 16.22
CA LEU A 288 -26.07 -21.62 16.63
C LEU A 288 -27.56 -21.79 16.34
N ALA A 289 -28.36 -20.77 16.63
CA ALA A 289 -29.78 -20.76 16.37
C ALA A 289 -30.10 -20.79 14.87
N ASP A 290 -29.33 -20.07 14.03
CA ASP A 290 -29.39 -20.14 12.56
C ASP A 290 -29.16 -21.55 11.99
N ARG A 291 -28.58 -22.46 12.78
CA ARG A 291 -28.34 -23.87 12.44
C ARG A 291 -29.30 -24.85 13.13
N ASP A 292 -30.34 -24.35 13.80
CA ASP A 292 -31.33 -25.12 14.54
C ASP A 292 -30.74 -26.01 15.66
N ASP A 293 -29.54 -25.72 16.17
CA ASP A 293 -28.92 -26.46 17.28
C ASP A 293 -29.37 -25.91 18.65
N ILE A 294 -30.63 -26.18 18.97
CA ILE A 294 -31.27 -25.70 20.20
C ILE A 294 -30.59 -26.27 21.45
N VAL A 295 -29.97 -27.45 21.37
CA VAL A 295 -29.25 -28.06 22.50
C VAL A 295 -27.99 -27.24 22.82
N ALA A 296 -27.21 -26.89 21.80
CA ALA A 296 -26.02 -26.05 21.98
C ALA A 296 -26.38 -24.63 22.44
N VAL A 297 -27.47 -24.04 21.92
CA VAL A 297 -27.98 -22.73 22.40
C VAL A 297 -28.25 -22.77 23.91
N LYS A 298 -29.01 -23.77 24.39
CA LYS A 298 -29.32 -23.90 25.83
C LYS A 298 -28.07 -24.10 26.69
N TYR A 299 -27.12 -24.89 26.19
CA TYR A 299 -25.84 -25.10 26.87
C TYR A 299 -25.08 -23.79 27.04
N TRP A 300 -24.86 -23.04 25.96
CA TRP A 300 -24.08 -21.80 26.00
C TRP A 300 -24.78 -20.68 26.78
N MET A 301 -26.10 -20.56 26.70
CA MET A 301 -26.83 -19.61 27.53
C MET A 301 -26.64 -19.88 29.03
N ALA A 302 -26.64 -21.15 29.43
CA ALA A 302 -26.40 -21.54 30.81
C ALA A 302 -24.95 -21.27 31.25
N GLN A 303 -23.96 -21.51 30.37
CA GLN A 303 -22.55 -21.22 30.65
C GLN A 303 -22.25 -19.72 30.74
N LEU A 304 -22.95 -18.90 29.95
CA LEU A 304 -22.76 -17.45 29.89
C LEU A 304 -23.63 -16.66 30.88
N ASP A 305 -24.36 -17.34 31.77
CA ASP A 305 -25.31 -16.75 32.73
C ASP A 305 -26.33 -15.79 32.08
N ARG A 306 -26.77 -16.11 30.85
CA ARG A 306 -27.69 -15.29 30.07
C ARG A 306 -29.13 -15.73 30.32
N PRO A 307 -30.05 -14.81 30.70
CA PRO A 307 -31.43 -15.18 30.96
C PRO A 307 -32.16 -15.67 29.71
N TYR A 308 -32.90 -16.78 29.85
CA TYR A 308 -33.68 -17.43 28.79
C TYR A 308 -34.69 -16.52 28.05
N TYR A 309 -35.13 -15.42 28.66
CA TYR A 309 -36.06 -14.47 28.03
C TYR A 309 -35.39 -13.50 27.03
N ALA A 310 -34.06 -13.52 26.92
CA ALA A 310 -33.30 -12.76 25.93
C ALA A 310 -33.22 -13.47 24.57
N LEU A 311 -33.83 -14.64 24.42
CA LEU A 311 -33.94 -15.34 23.15
C LEU A 311 -34.72 -14.48 22.13
N PRO A 312 -34.25 -14.38 20.88
CA PRO A 312 -35.10 -13.93 19.79
C PRO A 312 -36.39 -14.77 19.76
N ALA A 313 -37.53 -14.16 19.44
CA ALA A 313 -38.86 -14.76 19.55
C ALA A 313 -39.12 -16.02 18.67
N TRP A 314 -38.08 -16.54 17.98
CA TRP A 314 -38.13 -17.69 17.09
C TRP A 314 -37.38 -18.93 17.62
N VAL A 315 -36.89 -18.89 18.87
CA VAL A 315 -36.42 -20.07 19.65
C VAL A 315 -37.52 -20.56 20.57
#